data_AF-A0A1M6R332-F1
#
_entry.id   AF-A0A1M6R332-F1
#
_cell.length_a   1.000
_cell.length_b   1.000
_cell.length_c   1.000
_cell.angle_alpha   90.00
_cell.angle_beta   90.00
_cell.angle_gamma   90.00
#
_symmetry.space_group_name_H-M   'P 1'
#
loop_
_entity.id
_entity.type
_entity.pdbx_description
1 polymer ?
#
loop_
_entity_poly.entity_id
_entity_poly.type
_entity_poly.pdbx_seq_one_letter_code
_entity_poly.pdbx_strand_id
1 'polypeptide(L)'
;MAMSPSRFAECLETIGWTKRGLARRLNVGQGAVKSMANGRHEIRDDFGTWLEGLAAAHAPLSPELREFSDKMGCDRGEWVRYPRGIRPLSDDEAAALRRVADAHAEAPWPPGWRGGSAAEDNTEA
;
A
#
# COMPACT_ATOMS: atom_id res chain seq x y z
N MET A 1 -9.41 -17.90 1.48
CA MET A 1 -9.72 -17.77 2.92
C MET A 1 -9.59 -16.30 3.25
N ALA A 2 -10.63 -15.69 3.82
CA ALA A 2 -10.61 -14.28 4.16
C ALA A 2 -9.50 -13.97 5.16
N MET A 3 -8.83 -12.83 4.95
CA MET A 3 -7.75 -12.39 5.83
C MET A 3 -8.31 -12.05 7.22
N SER A 4 -7.59 -12.46 8.27
CA SER A 4 -7.97 -12.14 9.64
C SER A 4 -7.66 -10.68 9.99
N PRO A 5 -8.38 -10.06 10.95
CA PRO A 5 -8.08 -8.70 11.39
C PRO A 5 -6.67 -8.51 11.96
N SER A 6 -6.14 -9.54 12.64
CA SER A 6 -4.76 -9.53 13.14
C SER A 6 -3.76 -9.51 12.01
N ARG A 7 -3.96 -10.36 10.99
CA ARG A 7 -3.09 -10.41 9.82
C ARG A 7 -3.13 -9.11 9.03
N PHE A 8 -4.30 -8.49 8.94
CA PHE A 8 -4.45 -7.17 8.34
C PHE A 8 -3.64 -6.10 9.08
N ALA A 9 -3.68 -6.10 10.41
CA ALA A 9 -2.88 -5.17 11.21
C ALA A 9 -1.37 -5.38 11.02
N GLU A 10 -0.91 -6.63 10.99
CA GLU A 10 0.49 -6.99 10.72
C GLU A 10 0.96 -6.51 9.36
N CYS A 11 0.13 -6.66 8.32
CA CYS A 11 0.49 -6.19 6.98
C CYS A 11 0.63 -4.66 6.97
N LEU A 12 -0.28 -3.93 7.59
CA LEU A 12 -0.19 -2.47 7.69
C LEU A 12 1.05 -2.02 8.45
N GLU A 13 1.39 -2.69 9.55
CA GLU A 13 2.61 -2.41 10.31
C GLU A 13 3.87 -2.72 9.49
N THR A 14 3.88 -3.84 8.76
CA THR A 14 4.99 -4.23 7.89
C THR A 14 5.21 -3.20 6.78
N ILE A 15 4.14 -2.64 6.22
CA ILE A 15 4.24 -1.60 5.18
C ILE A 15 4.56 -0.22 5.80
N GLY A 16 4.31 -0.02 7.10
CA GLY A 16 4.43 1.28 7.76
C GLY A 16 3.20 2.18 7.58
N TRP A 17 2.06 1.59 7.22
CA TRP A 17 0.81 2.31 7.01
C TRP A 17 -0.05 2.34 8.28
N THR A 18 -0.67 3.49 8.52
CA THR A 18 -1.76 3.57 9.50
C THR A 18 -3.09 3.21 8.85
N LYS A 19 -4.10 2.78 9.63
CA LYS A 19 -5.48 2.58 9.13
C LYS A 19 -6.02 3.83 8.42
N ARG A 20 -5.68 5.02 8.93
CA ARG A 20 -6.01 6.31 8.32
C ARG A 20 -5.24 6.55 7.02
N GLY A 21 -3.96 6.18 6.98
CA GLY A 21 -3.12 6.25 5.79
C GLY A 21 -3.66 5.37 4.67
N LEU A 22 -4.03 4.12 4.99
CA LEU A 22 -4.67 3.19 4.06
C LEU A 22 -5.99 3.77 3.53
N ALA A 23 -6.86 4.26 4.42
CA ALA A 23 -8.14 4.85 4.02
C ALA A 23 -7.97 6.02 3.03
N ARG A 24 -6.96 6.88 3.25
CA ARG A 24 -6.65 7.97 2.31
C ARG A 24 -6.14 7.46 0.98
N ARG A 25 -5.19 6.52 0.99
CA ARG A 25 -4.60 5.94 -0.22
C ARG A 25 -5.65 5.24 -1.09
N LEU A 26 -6.57 4.54 -0.44
CA LEU A 26 -7.72 3.88 -1.07
C LEU A 26 -8.90 4.81 -1.37
N ASN A 27 -8.84 6.08 -0.93
CA ASN A 27 -9.95 7.03 -0.99
C ASN A 27 -11.28 6.48 -0.44
N VAL A 28 -11.23 5.78 0.70
CA VAL A 28 -12.42 5.25 1.37
C VAL A 28 -12.65 5.89 2.73
N GLY A 29 -13.86 5.72 3.26
CA GLY A 29 -14.19 6.09 4.62
C GLY A 29 -13.34 5.34 5.65
N GLN A 30 -12.76 6.06 6.62
CA GLN A 30 -12.01 5.44 7.72
C GLN A 30 -12.82 4.42 8.53
N GLY A 31 -14.15 4.56 8.55
CA GLY A 31 -15.05 3.61 9.20
C GLY A 31 -14.96 2.21 8.59
N ALA A 32 -14.87 2.10 7.26
CA ALA A 32 -14.75 0.81 6.58
C ALA A 32 -13.45 0.10 6.97
N VAL A 33 -12.32 0.82 6.93
CA VAL A 33 -11.01 0.28 7.33
C VAL A 33 -10.97 -0.10 8.81
N LYS A 34 -11.59 0.71 9.69
CA LYS A 34 -11.72 0.38 11.11
C LYS A 34 -12.58 -0.87 11.33
N SER A 35 -13.68 -1.03 10.61
CA SER A 35 -14.54 -2.21 10.71
C SER A 35 -13.81 -3.48 10.30
N MET A 36 -13.02 -3.45 9.22
CA MET A 36 -12.14 -4.56 8.82
C MET A 36 -11.13 -4.89 9.93
N ALA A 37 -10.42 -3.89 10.44
CA ALA A 37 -9.43 -4.09 11.49
C ALA A 37 -10.00 -4.57 12.83
N ASN A 38 -11.32 -4.45 13.03
CA ASN A 38 -12.02 -4.92 14.22
C ASN A 38 -12.81 -6.22 13.96
N GLY A 39 -12.68 -6.82 12.77
CA GLY A 39 -13.42 -8.03 12.40
C GLY A 39 -14.94 -7.85 12.22
N ARG A 40 -15.41 -6.60 12.13
CA ARG A 40 -16.82 -6.27 11.89
C ARG A 40 -17.19 -6.28 10.40
N HIS A 41 -16.18 -6.27 9.53
CA HIS A 41 -16.33 -6.41 8.10
C HIS A 41 -15.29 -7.38 7.59
N GLU A 42 -15.70 -8.28 6.70
CA GLU A 42 -14.82 -9.20 6.03
C GLU A 42 -13.74 -8.47 5.22
N ILE A 43 -12.54 -9.05 5.22
CA ILE A 43 -11.44 -8.63 4.36
C ILE A 43 -11.40 -9.62 3.22
N ARG A 44 -11.96 -9.22 2.08
CA ARG A 44 -12.07 -10.06 0.89
C ARG A 44 -10.69 -10.63 0.49
N ASP A 45 -10.69 -11.86 0.00
CA ASP A 45 -9.48 -12.61 -0.36
C ASP A 45 -8.60 -11.83 -1.34
N ASP A 46 -9.17 -11.20 -2.37
CA ASP A 46 -8.46 -10.41 -3.37
C ASP A 46 -7.68 -9.25 -2.74
N PHE A 47 -8.33 -8.48 -1.87
CA PHE A 47 -7.72 -7.38 -1.13
C PHE A 47 -6.71 -7.87 -0.09
N GLY A 48 -6.99 -8.99 0.58
CA GLY A 48 -6.07 -9.63 1.51
C GLY A 48 -4.77 -10.04 0.81
N THR A 49 -4.87 -10.79 -0.28
CA THR A 49 -3.71 -11.23 -1.08
C THR A 49 -2.93 -10.04 -1.63
N TRP A 50 -3.61 -9.00 -2.12
CA TRP A 50 -2.97 -7.76 -2.56
C TRP A 50 -2.14 -7.14 -1.43
N LEU A 51 -2.72 -7.01 -0.23
CA LEU A 51 -2.03 -6.41 0.91
C LEU A 51 -0.84 -7.26 1.39
N GLU A 52 -0.95 -8.59 1.34
CA GLU A 52 0.16 -9.49 1.67
C GLU A 52 1.30 -9.40 0.67
N GLY A 53 1.00 -9.26 -0.63
CA GLY A 53 2.02 -9.04 -1.66
C GLY A 53 2.81 -7.76 -1.40
N LEU A 54 2.13 -6.67 -1.05
CA LEU A 54 2.79 -5.42 -0.68
C LEU A 54 3.60 -5.55 0.62
N ALA A 55 3.06 -6.24 1.63
CA ALA A 55 3.78 -6.48 2.88
C ALA A 55 5.05 -7.32 2.66
N ALA A 56 5.01 -8.30 1.76
CA ALA A 56 6.19 -9.09 1.38
C ALA A 56 7.27 -8.24 0.71
N ALA A 57 6.90 -7.30 -0.17
CA ALA A 57 7.85 -6.37 -0.78
C ALA A 57 8.49 -5.41 0.26
N HIS A 58 7.73 -5.02 1.29
CA HIS A 58 8.18 -4.13 2.37
C HIS A 58 8.94 -4.84 3.50
N ALA A 59 8.77 -6.15 3.67
CA ALA A 59 9.36 -6.91 4.77
C ALA A 59 10.89 -6.76 4.91
N PRO A 60 11.69 -6.71 3.82
CA PRO A 60 13.14 -6.52 3.91
C PRO A 60 13.56 -5.10 4.30
N LEU A 61 12.65 -4.11 4.25
CA LEU A 61 12.97 -2.73 4.55
C LEU A 61 13.09 -2.51 6.05
N SER A 62 14.15 -1.79 6.45
CA SER A 62 14.25 -1.21 7.79
C SER A 62 13.17 -0.13 8.00
N PRO A 63 12.85 0.24 9.25
CA PRO A 63 11.90 1.33 9.52
C PRO A 63 12.24 2.64 8.81
N GLU A 64 13.53 2.99 8.72
CA GLU A 64 14.01 4.17 8.00
C GLU A 64 13.71 4.06 6.49
N LEU A 65 13.98 2.91 5.88
CA LEU A 65 13.71 2.72 4.45
C LEU A 65 12.21 2.74 4.14
N ARG A 66 11.33 2.27 5.05
CA ARG A 66 9.88 2.42 4.87
C ARG A 66 9.44 3.88 4.86
N GLU A 67 10.04 4.71 5.72
CA GLU A 67 9.80 6.16 5.71
C GLU A 67 10.28 6.80 4.40
N PHE A 68 11.43 6.36 3.88
CA PHE A 68 11.91 6.81 2.57
C PHE A 68 11.01 6.35 1.43
N SER A 69 10.49 5.11 1.48
CA SER A 69 9.52 4.58 0.51
C SER A 69 8.31 5.51 0.37
N ASP A 70 7.69 5.90 1.49
CA ASP A 70 6.56 6.82 1.51
C ASP A 70 6.94 8.21 0.96
N LYS A 71 8.03 8.80 1.46
CA LYS A 71 8.52 10.12 1.05
C LYS A 71 8.90 10.21 -0.43
N MET A 72 9.51 9.16 -0.96
CA MET A 72 9.95 9.10 -2.36
C MET A 72 8.79 8.79 -3.32
N GLY A 73 7.66 8.31 -2.82
CA GLY A 73 6.56 7.84 -3.66
C GLY A 73 6.69 6.40 -4.14
N CYS A 74 7.58 5.59 -3.56
CA CYS A 74 7.68 4.16 -3.91
C CYS A 74 6.35 3.44 -3.61
N ASP A 75 5.65 3.85 -2.53
CA ASP A 75 4.28 3.41 -2.21
C ASP A 75 3.21 3.78 -3.26
N ARG A 76 3.57 4.61 -4.25
CA ARG A 76 2.73 5.02 -5.39
C ARG A 76 3.25 4.46 -6.71
N GLY A 77 4.24 3.57 -6.66
CA GLY A 77 4.92 3.02 -7.83
C GLY A 77 5.95 3.96 -8.46
N GLU A 78 6.33 5.04 -7.76
CA GLU A 78 7.30 6.01 -8.27
C GLU A 78 8.71 5.70 -7.77
N TRP A 79 9.70 5.79 -8.66
CA TRP A 79 11.10 5.62 -8.30
C TRP A 79 11.95 6.80 -8.74
N VAL A 80 12.76 7.31 -7.81
CA VAL A 80 13.74 8.37 -8.06
C VAL A 80 15.09 7.93 -7.49
N ARG A 81 16.13 7.87 -8.33
CA ARG A 81 17.47 7.43 -7.89
C ARG A 81 18.10 8.38 -6.85
N TYR A 82 17.85 9.68 -6.97
CA TYR A 82 18.41 10.73 -6.11
C TYR A 82 17.32 11.65 -5.57
N PRO A 83 16.51 11.18 -4.61
CA PRO A 83 15.44 11.97 -4.02
C PRO A 83 16.01 13.16 -3.24
N ARG A 84 15.34 14.32 -3.33
CA ARG A 84 15.68 15.49 -2.50
C ARG A 84 15.20 15.28 -1.07
N GLY A 85 16.00 15.71 -0.10
CA GLY A 85 15.63 15.68 1.33
C GLY A 85 15.80 14.32 2.00
N ILE A 86 16.46 13.37 1.34
CA ILE A 86 16.85 12.06 1.89
C ILE A 86 18.37 11.95 1.77
N ARG A 87 18.99 11.23 2.71
CA ARG A 87 20.42 10.93 2.65
C ARG A 87 20.75 10.10 1.39
N PRO A 88 22.01 10.08 0.94
CA PRO A 88 22.45 9.13 -0.07
C PRO A 88 22.10 7.69 0.34
N LEU A 89 21.60 6.93 -0.63
CA LEU A 89 21.26 5.51 -0.47
C LEU A 89 22.42 4.66 -0.97
N SER A 90 22.68 3.54 -0.30
CA SER A 90 23.54 2.50 -0.87
C SER A 90 22.86 1.85 -2.09
N ASP A 91 23.62 1.10 -2.89
CA ASP A 91 23.05 0.37 -4.03
C ASP A 91 22.02 -0.67 -3.59
N ASP A 92 22.26 -1.35 -2.47
CA ASP A 92 21.32 -2.32 -1.90
C ASP A 92 20.03 -1.66 -1.38
N GLU A 93 20.15 -0.52 -0.69
CA GLU A 93 19.00 0.25 -0.21
C GLU A 93 18.15 0.75 -1.39
N ALA A 94 18.81 1.26 -2.42
CA ALA A 94 18.13 1.73 -3.61
C ALA A 94 17.47 0.59 -4.40
N ALA A 95 18.12 -0.58 -4.50
CA ALA A 95 17.53 -1.76 -5.11
C ALA A 95 16.31 -2.26 -4.32
N ALA A 96 16.36 -2.22 -3.00
CA ALA A 96 15.23 -2.60 -2.15
C ALA A 96 14.03 -1.66 -2.33
N LEU A 97 14.26 -0.34 -2.30
CA LEU A 97 13.19 0.65 -2.54
C LEU A 97 12.66 0.59 -3.98
N ARG A 98 13.52 0.30 -4.95
CA ARG A 98 13.08 0.09 -6.34
C ARG A 98 12.13 -1.11 -6.46
N ARG A 99 12.46 -2.24 -5.81
CA ARG A 99 11.56 -3.40 -5.77
C ARG A 99 10.20 -3.07 -5.16
N VAL A 100 10.18 -2.22 -4.13
CA VAL A 100 8.91 -1.74 -3.57
C VAL A 100 8.14 -0.90 -4.59
N ALA A 101 8.78 0.04 -5.26
CA ALA A 101 8.13 0.83 -6.31
C ALA A 101 7.58 -0.06 -7.43
N ASP A 102 8.37 -1.01 -7.91
CA ASP A 102 7.94 -1.94 -8.95
C ASP A 102 6.77 -2.81 -8.46
N ALA A 103 6.79 -3.31 -7.22
CA ALA A 103 5.68 -4.07 -6.64
C ALA A 103 4.37 -3.26 -6.53
N HIS A 104 4.46 -1.99 -6.15
CA HIS A 104 3.30 -1.09 -6.14
C HIS A 104 2.78 -0.75 -7.55
N ALA A 105 3.68 -0.70 -8.55
CA ALA A 105 3.30 -0.50 -9.95
C ALA A 105 2.65 -1.76 -10.58
N GLU A 106 3.13 -2.95 -10.22
CA GLU A 106 2.63 -4.24 -10.70
C GLU A 106 1.33 -4.69 -10.02
N ALA A 107 1.09 -4.23 -8.79
CA ALA A 107 -0.12 -4.50 -8.02
C ALA A 107 -1.01 -3.24 -7.92
N PRO A 108 -1.59 -2.76 -9.04
CA PRO A 108 -2.50 -1.63 -9.00
C PRO A 108 -3.69 -1.93 -8.09
N TRP A 109 -4.32 -0.87 -7.59
CA TRP A 109 -5.44 -0.96 -6.65
C TRP A 109 -6.49 -1.99 -7.08
N PRO A 110 -6.96 -2.87 -6.17
CA PRO A 110 -7.92 -3.90 -6.53
C PRO A 110 -9.18 -3.28 -7.19
N PRO A 111 -9.69 -3.87 -8.29
CA PRO A 111 -10.85 -3.35 -9.01
C PRO A 111 -12.03 -3.08 -8.06
N GLY A 112 -12.65 -1.90 -8.16
CA GLY A 112 -13.78 -1.49 -7.31
C GLY A 112 -13.40 -0.64 -6.09
N TRP A 113 -12.12 -0.53 -5.74
CA TRP A 113 -11.63 0.43 -4.73
C TRP A 113 -11.31 1.78 -5.39
N ARG A 114 -12.33 2.64 -5.60
CA ARG A 114 -12.14 3.92 -6.33
C ARG A 114 -11.45 5.00 -5.47
N GLY A 115 -10.13 5.07 -5.60
CA GLY A 115 -9.29 6.21 -5.23
C GLY A 115 -8.43 6.72 -6.39
N GLY A 116 -9.06 6.97 -7.52
CA GLY A 116 -8.46 7.55 -8.72
C GLY A 116 -9.56 7.67 -9.76
N SER A 117 -9.68 8.85 -10.36
CA SER A 117 -10.77 9.31 -11.24
C SER A 117 -11.50 8.20 -11.99
N ALA A 118 -12.77 7.98 -11.66
CA ALA A 118 -13.71 7.43 -12.62
C ALA A 118 -13.86 8.48 -13.72
N ALA A 119 -13.08 8.38 -14.79
CA ALA A 119 -13.61 8.77 -16.08
C ALA A 119 -14.77 7.80 -16.36
N GLU A 120 -15.97 8.29 -16.04
CA GLU A 120 -17.21 8.08 -16.78
C GLU A 120 -17.62 6.63 -17.07
N ASP A 121 -18.30 6.02 -16.10
CA ASP A 121 -19.43 5.14 -16.42
C ASP A 121 -20.70 5.98 -16.27
N ASN A 122 -21.09 6.62 -17.37
CA ASN A 122 -22.45 7.12 -17.57
C ASN A 122 -22.71 7.13 -19.08
N THR A 123 -23.05 5.96 -19.63
CA THR A 123 -23.97 5.84 -20.77
C THR A 123 -24.56 4.43 -20.76
N GLU A 124 -25.67 4.26 -20.05
CA GLU A 124 -26.77 3.42 -20.53
C GLU A 124 -27.99 4.33 -20.71
N ALA A 125 -28.31 4.61 -21.98
CA ALA A 125 -29.65 4.82 -22.53
C ALA A 125 -29.56 4.85 -24.05
#